data_AF-A0A934DSC5-F1
#
_entry.id   AF-A0A934DSC5-F1
#
_cell.length_a   1.000
_cell.length_b   1.000
_cell.length_c   1.000
_cell.angle_alpha   90.00
_cell.angle_beta   90.00
_cell.angle_gamma   90.00
#
_symmetry.space_group_name_H-M   'P 1'
#
loop_
_entity.id
_entity.type
_entity.pdbx_description
1 polymer ?
#
loop_
_entity_poly.entity_id
_entity_poly.type
_entity_poly.pdbx_seq_one_letter_code
_entity_poly.pdbx_strand_id
1 'polypeptide(L)'
;MALRFAMSDLVRATLPQGQGWVGLVGVEPAGRAYHVLAPVDLDLAWGLMRLGLLDQARELGGHPGWRYRLCPAYAPPPPRRGRPPAIAFRAARQAQALATGRELLAWAARQGWWASLEDMA
;
A
#
# COMPACT_ATOMS: atom_id res chain seq x y z
N MET A 1 22.00 -2.27 2.42
CA MET A 1 20.96 -3.12 1.78
C MET A 1 19.91 -2.19 1.21
N ALA A 2 19.52 -2.38 -0.05
CA ALA A 2 18.44 -1.63 -0.67
C ALA A 2 17.10 -2.30 -0.33
N LEU A 3 16.08 -1.50 -0.05
CA LEU A 3 14.73 -1.95 0.22
C LEU A 3 14.04 -2.35 -1.09
N ARG A 4 13.42 -3.52 -1.14
CA ARG A 4 12.82 -4.06 -2.38
C ARG A 4 11.33 -4.26 -2.18
N PHE A 5 10.52 -3.33 -2.66
CA PHE A 5 9.07 -3.49 -2.60
C PHE A 5 8.63 -4.50 -3.65
N ALA A 6 7.96 -5.57 -3.25
CA ALA A 6 7.44 -6.57 -4.16
C ALA A 6 6.10 -6.09 -4.75
N MET A 7 5.95 -6.19 -6.07
CA MET A 7 4.69 -5.81 -6.72
C MET A 7 3.51 -6.66 -6.21
N SER A 8 3.73 -7.93 -5.88
CA SER A 8 2.70 -8.82 -5.30
C SER A 8 2.17 -8.29 -3.96
N ASP A 9 3.04 -7.74 -3.12
CA ASP A 9 2.70 -7.12 -1.84
C ASP A 9 1.90 -5.82 -2.04
N LEU A 10 2.31 -4.99 -3.00
CA LEU A 10 1.55 -3.78 -3.33
C LEU A 10 0.18 -4.11 -3.91
N VAL A 11 0.09 -5.12 -4.78
CA VAL A 11 -1.20 -5.61 -5.27
C VAL A 11 -2.06 -6.07 -4.09
N ARG A 12 -1.51 -6.86 -3.15
CA ARG A 12 -2.23 -7.28 -1.93
C ARG A 12 -2.76 -6.07 -1.15
N ALA A 13 -1.95 -5.04 -0.95
CA ALA A 13 -2.31 -3.79 -0.25
C ALA A 13 -3.31 -2.90 -1.01
N THR A 14 -3.41 -3.06 -2.33
CA THR A 14 -4.28 -2.22 -3.18
C THR A 14 -5.70 -2.78 -3.19
N LEU A 15 -6.54 -2.27 -2.30
CA LEU A 15 -7.93 -2.71 -2.11
C LEU A 15 -8.91 -1.89 -2.98
N PRO A 16 -10.11 -2.42 -3.28
CA PRO A 16 -11.13 -1.67 -4.02
C PRO A 16 -11.72 -0.54 -3.17
N GLN A 17 -12.01 0.59 -3.82
CA GLN A 17 -12.74 1.69 -3.18
C GLN A 17 -14.16 1.28 -2.77
N GLY A 18 -14.70 1.98 -1.76
CA GLY A 18 -16.08 1.79 -1.31
C GLY A 18 -16.32 0.60 -0.39
N GLN A 19 -15.27 -0.11 0.04
CA GLN A 19 -15.40 -1.24 0.97
C GLN A 19 -15.02 -0.94 2.42
N GLY A 20 -14.64 0.31 2.74
CA GLY A 20 -14.23 0.68 4.11
C GLY A 20 -12.86 0.15 4.53
N TRP A 21 -12.07 -0.41 3.60
CA TRP A 21 -10.75 -0.98 3.87
C TRP A 21 -9.66 -0.27 3.09
N VAL A 22 -8.46 -0.24 3.66
CA VAL A 22 -7.25 0.27 3.02
C VAL A 22 -6.05 -0.63 3.31
N GLY A 23 -5.02 -0.54 2.48
CA GLY A 23 -3.72 -1.13 2.76
C GLY A 23 -2.74 -0.09 3.29
N LEU A 24 -1.79 -0.51 4.12
CA LEU A 24 -0.65 0.29 4.56
C LEU A 24 0.64 -0.44 4.24
N VAL A 25 1.68 0.32 3.92
CA VAL A 25 3.06 -0.15 3.87
C VAL A 25 3.81 0.49 5.01
N GLY A 26 4.33 -0.33 5.92
CA GLY A 26 5.21 0.07 7.00
C GLY A 26 6.66 -0.15 6.61
N VAL A 27 7.53 0.84 6.84
CA VAL A 27 8.97 0.73 6.61
C VAL A 27 9.71 1.01 7.91
N GLU A 28 10.69 0.17 8.22
CA GLU A 28 11.59 0.34 9.35
C GLU A 28 12.34 1.67 9.25
N PRO A 29 12.63 2.39 10.35
CA PRO A 29 13.36 3.67 10.32
C PRO A 29 14.68 3.66 9.54
N ALA A 30 15.40 2.54 9.56
CA ALA A 30 16.66 2.36 8.86
C ALA A 30 16.48 2.02 7.36
N GLY A 31 15.25 1.81 6.90
CA GLY A 31 14.94 1.47 5.51
C GLY A 31 15.48 0.10 5.06
N ARG A 32 15.59 -0.87 5.97
CA ARG A 32 16.12 -2.21 5.65
C ARG A 32 15.03 -3.23 5.41
N ALA A 33 13.88 -3.07 6.07
CA ALA A 33 12.72 -3.94 5.94
C ALA A 33 11.43 -3.12 5.75
N TYR A 34 10.44 -3.77 5.13
CA TYR A 34 9.07 -3.27 5.07
C TYR A 34 8.10 -4.42 5.36
N HIS A 35 6.86 -4.08 5.65
CA HIS A 35 5.75 -5.02 5.67
C HIS A 35 4.47 -4.34 5.15
N VAL A 36 3.47 -5.17 4.86
CA VAL A 36 2.15 -4.71 4.39
C VAL A 36 1.08 -5.08 5.41
N LEU A 37 0.24 -4.11 5.75
CA LEU A 37 -1.00 -4.33 6.53
C LEU A 37 -2.19 -4.18 5.58
N ALA A 38 -2.93 -5.26 5.36
CA ALA A 38 -4.18 -5.23 4.58
C ALA A 38 -5.03 -6.49 4.90
N PRO A 39 -6.35 -6.34 5.12
CA PRO A 39 -7.11 -5.10 5.17
C PRO A 39 -6.97 -4.36 6.51
N VAL A 40 -6.99 -3.04 6.47
CA VAL A 40 -7.07 -2.17 7.65
C VAL A 40 -8.31 -1.30 7.53
N ASP A 41 -9.05 -1.16 8.63
CA ASP A 41 -10.24 -0.31 8.68
C ASP A 41 -9.88 1.13 8.29
N LEU A 42 -10.61 1.68 7.33
CA LEU A 42 -10.32 2.99 6.76
C LEU A 42 -10.45 4.08 7.82
N ASP A 43 -11.51 4.07 8.62
CA ASP A 43 -11.77 5.11 9.62
C ASP A 43 -10.72 5.07 10.73
N LEU A 44 -10.33 3.87 11.15
CA LEU A 44 -9.23 3.69 12.10
C LEU A 44 -7.89 4.18 11.54
N ALA A 45 -7.55 3.82 10.31
CA ALA A 45 -6.33 4.28 9.64
C ALA A 45 -6.29 5.81 9.52
N TRP A 46 -7.40 6.43 9.13
CA TRP A 46 -7.54 7.88 9.06
C TRP A 46 -7.45 8.56 10.43
N GLY A 47 -8.05 7.95 11.46
CA GLY A 47 -7.96 8.42 12.84
C GLY A 47 -6.51 8.49 13.31
N LEU A 48 -5.75 7.41 13.14
CA LEU A 48 -4.33 7.36 13.50
C LEU A 48 -3.48 8.33 12.69
N MET A 49 -3.76 8.48 11.39
CA MET A 49 -3.07 9.46 10.54
C MET A 49 -3.29 10.90 10.99
N ARG A 50 -4.54 11.27 11.29
CA ARG A 50 -4.89 12.62 11.75
C ARG A 50 -4.23 12.98 13.07
N LEU A 51 -4.06 11.99 13.94
CA LEU A 51 -3.40 12.16 15.24
C LEU A 51 -1.86 12.08 15.14
N GLY A 52 -1.31 11.73 13.97
CA GLY A 52 0.13 11.51 13.80
C GLY A 52 0.64 10.27 14.53
N LEU A 53 -0.23 9.31 14.83
CA LEU A 53 0.06 8.11 15.65
C LEU A 53 0.24 6.84 14.80
N LEU A 54 0.46 6.98 13.50
CA LEU A 54 0.70 5.82 12.63
C LEU A 54 1.94 5.01 13.06
N ASP A 55 2.94 5.68 13.65
CA ASP A 55 4.12 5.02 14.20
C ASP A 55 3.85 4.25 15.50
N GLN A 56 2.64 4.35 16.07
CA GLN A 56 2.17 3.60 17.23
C GLN A 56 1.14 2.52 16.85
N ALA A 57 0.96 2.25 15.55
CA ALA A 57 -0.08 1.40 14.97
C ALA A 57 0.02 -0.12 15.29
N ARG A 58 0.43 -0.50 16.51
CA ARG A 58 0.42 -1.89 16.98
C ARG A 58 -0.96 -2.52 16.86
N GLU A 59 -2.00 -1.74 17.13
CA GLU A 59 -3.41 -2.18 17.02
C GLU A 59 -3.83 -2.51 15.59
N LEU A 60 -3.09 -2.00 14.58
CA LEU A 60 -3.30 -2.35 13.17
C LEU A 60 -2.51 -3.60 12.73
N GLY A 61 -1.79 -4.24 13.65
CA GLY A 61 -0.80 -5.26 13.33
C GLY A 61 0.56 -4.69 12.91
N GLY A 62 0.78 -3.38 13.08
CA GLY A 62 2.05 -2.71 12.79
C GLY A 62 3.12 -2.91 13.88
N HIS A 63 4.36 -2.59 13.51
CA HIS A 63 5.49 -2.40 14.40
C HIS A 63 5.59 -0.94 14.90
N PRO A 64 5.71 -0.72 16.22
CA PRO A 64 5.99 0.60 16.78
C PRO A 64 7.29 1.23 16.27
N GLY A 65 7.29 2.53 16.07
CA GLY A 65 8.43 3.32 15.58
C GLY A 65 8.65 3.21 14.06
N TRP A 66 7.92 2.34 13.35
CA TRP A 66 8.00 2.26 11.90
C TRP A 66 7.19 3.38 11.25
N ARG A 67 7.58 3.76 10.03
CA ARG A 67 6.88 4.80 9.27
C ARG A 67 5.89 4.14 8.32
N TYR A 68 4.64 4.56 8.35
CA TYR A 68 3.58 3.97 7.54
C TYR A 68 3.09 4.94 6.46
N ARG A 69 2.67 4.36 5.34
CA ARG A 69 2.03 5.07 4.26
C ARG A 69 0.86 4.28 3.71
N LEU A 70 -0.25 4.98 3.44
CA LEU A 70 -1.42 4.39 2.80
C LEU A 70 -1.09 3.92 1.38
N CYS A 71 -1.66 2.78 1.02
CA CYS A 71 -1.80 2.31 -0.35
C CYS A 71 -3.17 2.78 -0.85
N PRO A 72 -3.23 3.74 -1.79
CA PRO A 72 -4.49 4.23 -2.29
C PRO A 72 -5.32 3.10 -2.93
N ALA A 73 -6.61 3.08 -2.59
CA ALA A 73 -7.55 2.12 -3.14
C ALA A 73 -7.82 2.38 -4.63
N TYR A 74 -8.08 1.33 -5.41
CA TYR A 74 -8.40 1.45 -6.83
C TYR A 74 -9.91 1.61 -7.05
N ALA A 75 -10.29 2.44 -8.01
CA ALA A 75 -11.67 2.54 -8.46
C ALA A 75 -12.05 1.29 -9.27
N PRO A 76 -13.08 0.52 -8.87
CA PRO A 76 -13.58 -0.59 -9.67
C PRO A 76 -14.00 -0.10 -11.05
N PRO A 77 -13.61 -0.77 -12.15
CA PRO A 77 -14.06 -0.37 -13.48
C PRO A 77 -15.58 -0.51 -13.60
N PRO A 78 -16.26 0.37 -14.35
CA PRO A 78 -17.70 0.26 -14.54
C PRO A 78 -18.03 -1.07 -15.24
N PRO A 79 -19.20 -1.66 -14.95
CA PRO A 79 -19.65 -2.86 -15.65
C PRO A 79 -19.73 -2.58 -17.16
N ARG A 80 -18.99 -3.36 -17.96
CA ARG A 80 -19.04 -3.30 -19.44
C ARG A 80 -19.61 -4.60 -19.99
N ARG A 81 -20.55 -4.50 -20.94
CA ARG A 81 -21.03 -5.68 -21.69
C ARG A 81 -19.84 -6.35 -22.40
N GLY A 82 -19.68 -7.66 -22.21
CA GLY A 82 -18.75 -8.48 -22.99
C GLY A 82 -17.29 -8.57 -22.50
N ARG A 83 -16.88 -7.88 -21.42
CA ARG A 83 -15.56 -8.10 -20.78
C ARG A 83 -15.75 -8.82 -19.44
N PRO A 84 -15.05 -9.94 -19.17
CA PRO A 84 -15.11 -10.57 -17.86
C PRO A 84 -14.70 -9.54 -16.78
N PRO A 85 -15.56 -9.28 -15.77
CA PRO A 85 -15.27 -8.30 -14.73
C PRO A 85 -13.89 -8.52 -14.10
N ALA A 86 -13.51 -9.78 -13.84
CA ALA A 86 -12.25 -10.13 -13.21
C ALA A 86 -10.99 -9.58 -13.89
N ILE A 87 -10.93 -9.55 -15.23
CA ILE A 87 -9.75 -9.06 -15.97
C ILE A 87 -9.60 -7.55 -15.80
N ALA A 88 -10.71 -6.81 -15.92
CA ALA A 88 -10.70 -5.36 -15.77
C ALA A 88 -10.34 -4.95 -14.33
N PHE A 89 -10.87 -5.66 -13.34
CA PHE A 89 -10.54 -5.42 -11.92
C PHE A 89 -9.07 -5.70 -11.64
N ARG A 90 -8.52 -6.82 -12.16
CA ARG A 90 -7.10 -7.13 -12.02
C ARG A 90 -6.21 -6.04 -12.62
N ALA A 91 -6.52 -5.59 -13.83
CA ALA A 91 -5.75 -4.54 -14.51
C ALA A 91 -5.81 -3.20 -13.74
N ALA A 92 -6.99 -2.79 -13.26
CA ALA A 92 -7.14 -1.58 -12.46
C ALA A 92 -6.35 -1.66 -11.14
N ARG A 93 -6.41 -2.80 -10.45
CA ARG A 93 -5.65 -3.05 -9.23
C ARG A 93 -4.13 -3.02 -9.47
N GLN A 94 -3.65 -3.65 -10.55
CA GLN A 94 -2.22 -3.64 -10.92
C GLN A 94 -1.73 -2.24 -11.28
N ALA A 95 -2.53 -1.47 -12.04
CA ALA A 95 -2.18 -0.10 -12.40
C ALA A 95 -2.06 0.80 -11.15
N GLN A 96 -2.99 0.67 -10.21
CA GLN A 96 -2.95 1.41 -8.94
C GLN A 96 -1.79 0.96 -8.04
N ALA A 97 -1.49 -0.34 -7.98
CA ALA A 97 -0.34 -0.87 -7.25
C ALA A 97 0.99 -0.33 -7.81
N LEU A 98 1.13 -0.25 -9.13
CA LEU A 98 2.31 0.34 -9.79
C LEU A 98 2.44 1.84 -9.48
N ALA A 99 1.33 2.60 -9.50
CA ALA A 99 1.34 4.00 -9.11
C ALA A 99 1.79 4.18 -7.66
N THR A 100 1.25 3.35 -6.75
CA THR A 100 1.64 3.31 -5.34
C THR A 100 3.12 2.98 -5.16
N GLY A 101 3.64 2.01 -5.93
CA GLY A 101 5.07 1.66 -5.92
C GLY A 101 5.95 2.85 -6.29
N ARG A 102 5.61 3.61 -7.33
CA ARG A 102 6.34 4.83 -7.71
C ARG A 102 6.33 5.88 -6.60
N GLU A 103 5.19 6.06 -5.94
CA GLU A 103 5.09 6.98 -4.80
C GLU A 103 5.94 6.52 -3.60
N LEU A 104 5.99 5.22 -3.33
CA LEU A 104 6.82 4.63 -2.28
C LEU A 104 8.31 4.81 -2.56
N LEU A 105 8.75 4.68 -3.82
CA LEU A 105 10.14 4.97 -4.20
C LEU A 105 10.48 6.44 -3.97
N ALA A 106 9.61 7.36 -4.41
CA ALA A 106 9.79 8.79 -4.18
C ALA A 106 9.78 9.13 -2.68
N TRP A 107 8.95 8.44 -1.90
CA TRP A 107 8.93 8.57 -0.46
C TRP A 107 10.21 8.07 0.20
N ALA A 108 10.68 6.87 -0.15
CA ALA A 108 11.90 6.28 0.36
C ALA A 108 13.12 7.18 0.10
N ALA A 109 13.22 7.77 -1.10
CA ALA A 109 14.25 8.74 -1.43
C ALA A 109 14.23 9.96 -0.48
N ARG A 110 13.05 10.50 -0.15
CA ARG A 110 12.92 11.60 0.84
C ARG A 110 13.33 11.20 2.25
N GLN A 111 13.30 9.91 2.58
CA GLN A 111 13.76 9.40 3.87
C GLN A 111 15.27 9.07 3.88
N GLY A 112 15.96 9.17 2.73
CA GLY A 112 17.35 8.75 2.58
C GLY A 112 17.52 7.24 2.39
N TRP A 113 16.45 6.50 2.10
CA TRP A 113 16.50 5.07 1.85
C TRP A 113 16.72 4.77 0.37
N TRP A 114 17.59 3.82 0.07
CA TRP A 114 17.70 3.24 -1.27
C TRP A 114 16.64 2.17 -1.44
N ALA A 115 15.76 2.32 -2.44
CA ALA A 115 14.68 1.39 -2.69
C ALA A 115 14.49 1.09 -4.19
N SER A 116 13.98 -0.11 -4.50
CA SER A 116 13.57 -0.53 -5.84
C SER A 116 12.21 -1.24 -5.79
N LEU A 117 11.55 -1.32 -6.95
CA LEU A 117 10.35 -2.12 -7.15
C LEU A 117 10.76 -3.43 -7.82
N GLU A 118 10.36 -4.56 -7.25
CA GLU A 118 10.51 -5.88 -7.86
C GLU A 118 9.25 -6.24 -8.64
N ASP A 119 9.44 -6.68 -9.88
CA ASP A 119 8.36 -7.15 -10.74
C ASP A 119 7.68 -8.41 -10.17
N MET A 120 6.45 -8.66 -10.65
CA MET A 120 5.78 -9.94 -10.41
C MET A 120 6.52 -11.03 -11.20
N ALA A 121 7.29 -11.88 -10.52
CA ALA A 121 7.77 -13.14 -11.08
C ALA A 121 6.61 -14.08 -11.42
#